data_AF-A0A419FMV0-F1
#
_entry.id   AF-A0A419FMV0-F1
#
_cell.length_a   1.000
_cell.length_b   1.000
_cell.length_c   1.000
_cell.angle_alpha   90.00
_cell.angle_beta   90.00
_cell.angle_gamma   90.00
#
_symmetry.space_group_name_H-M   'P 1'
#
loop_
_entity.id
_entity.type
_entity.pdbx_description
1 polymer ?
#
loop_
_entity_poly.entity_id
_entity_poly.type
_entity_poly.pdbx_seq_one_letter_code
_entity_poly.pdbx_strand_id
1 'polypeptide(L)'
;MKFDEVGYWSEIKLDIVKEYAAAYSRILAAQKSPPLYHIYIDAFAGAGMHISKSTGGFIPGSPMNALLIKPPFKEYHLIDFDYEKLIC
;
A
#
# COMPACT_ATOMS: atom_id res chain seq x y z
N MET A 1 -3.70 20.35 3.41
CA MET A 1 -3.24 19.00 3.01
C MET A 1 -1.86 19.14 2.40
N LYS A 2 -0.83 18.59 3.03
CA LYS A 2 0.54 18.61 2.51
C LYS A 2 0.87 17.18 2.11
N PHE A 3 0.87 16.91 0.80
CA PHE A 3 1.28 15.61 0.28
C PHE A 3 2.80 15.55 0.20
N ASP A 4 3.35 14.40 0.56
CA ASP A 4 4.79 14.18 0.41
C ASP A 4 5.14 14.11 -1.08
N GLU A 5 6.12 14.90 -1.48
CA GLU A 5 6.69 14.82 -2.82
C GLU A 5 7.72 13.70 -2.88
N VAL A 6 7.50 12.75 -3.79
CA VAL A 6 8.31 11.54 -3.89
C VAL A 6 9.07 11.47 -5.21
N GLY A 7 10.29 10.94 -5.16
CA GLY A 7 11.14 10.76 -6.35
C GLY A 7 10.97 9.39 -6.99
N TYR A 8 11.63 9.18 -8.13
CA TYR A 8 11.58 7.97 -8.94
C TYR A 8 11.77 6.66 -8.14
N TRP A 9 12.67 6.63 -7.16
CA TRP A 9 12.88 5.44 -6.33
C TRP A 9 11.64 5.04 -5.54
N SER A 10 10.84 6.02 -5.09
CA SER A 10 9.60 5.75 -4.37
C SER A 10 8.52 5.17 -5.29
N GLU A 11 8.48 5.62 -6.55
CA GLU A 11 7.58 5.05 -7.57
C GLU A 11 7.92 3.56 -7.79
N ILE A 12 9.19 3.23 -8.01
CA ILE A 12 9.63 1.83 -8.14
C ILE A 12 9.29 1.01 -6.90
N LYS A 13 9.53 1.55 -5.69
CA LYS A 13 9.20 0.86 -4.44
C LYS A 13 7.71 0.53 -4.37
N LEU A 14 6.84 1.48 -4.73
CA LEU A 14 5.39 1.27 -4.72
C LEU A 14 4.96 0.20 -5.72
N ASP A 15 5.58 0.17 -6.91
CA ASP A 15 5.32 -0.87 -7.92
C ASP A 15 5.76 -2.26 -7.43
N ILE A 16 6.96 -2.37 -6.85
CA ILE A 16 7.47 -3.64 -6.29
C ILE A 16 6.52 -4.16 -5.21
N VAL A 17 6.10 -3.30 -4.27
CA VAL A 17 5.16 -3.68 -3.20
C VAL A 17 3.84 -4.14 -3.78
N LYS A 18 3.30 -3.43 -4.77
CA LYS A 18 2.04 -3.79 -5.44
C LYS A 18 2.12 -5.16 -6.12
N GLU A 19 3.17 -5.42 -6.89
CA GLU A 19 3.35 -6.70 -7.58
C GLU A 19 3.54 -7.86 -6.61
N TYR A 20 4.41 -7.68 -5.61
CA TYR A 20 4.67 -8.68 -4.59
C TYR A 20 3.39 -9.01 -3.81
N ALA A 21 2.67 -7.99 -3.35
CA ALA A 21 1.47 -8.15 -2.55
C ALA A 21 0.33 -8.83 -3.34
N ALA A 22 0.22 -8.56 -4.65
CA ALA A 22 -0.73 -9.25 -5.51
C ALA A 22 -0.37 -10.73 -5.72
N ALA A 23 0.91 -11.06 -5.89
CA ALA A 23 1.37 -12.44 -5.96
C ALA A 23 1.14 -13.18 -4.64
N TYR A 24 1.51 -12.56 -3.51
CA TYR A 24 1.35 -13.11 -2.17
C TYR A 24 -0.12 -13.41 -1.85
N SER A 25 -1.00 -12.44 -2.06
CA SER A 25 -2.44 -12.60 -1.84
C SER A 25 -3.02 -13.77 -2.64
N ARG A 26 -2.67 -13.87 -3.94
CA ARG A 26 -3.14 -14.96 -4.80
C ARG A 26 -2.71 -16.33 -4.29
N ILE A 27 -1.45 -16.47 -3.88
CA ILE A 27 -0.91 -17.73 -3.38
C ILE A 27 -1.60 -18.13 -2.07
N LEU A 28 -1.69 -17.20 -1.11
CA LEU A 28 -2.28 -17.47 0.20
C LEU A 28 -3.78 -17.76 0.11
N ALA A 29 -4.51 -17.03 -0.73
CA ALA A 29 -5.94 -17.27 -0.95
C ALA A 29 -6.23 -18.63 -1.62
N ALA A 30 -5.29 -19.17 -2.38
CA ALA A 30 -5.43 -20.50 -2.98
C ALA A 30 -5.18 -21.64 -1.97
N GLN A 31 -4.58 -21.35 -0.81
CA GLN A 31 -4.31 -22.35 0.21
C GLN A 31 -5.59 -22.67 1.02
N LYS A 32 -6.18 -23.83 0.73
CA LYS A 32 -7.45 -24.28 1.35
C LYS A 32 -7.28 -25.16 2.59
N SER A 33 -6.12 -25.80 2.78
CA SER A 33 -5.89 -26.73 3.89
C SER A 33 -4.41 -26.72 4.34
N PRO A 34 -4.11 -26.25 5.57
CA PRO A 34 -5.02 -25.54 6.45
C PRO A 34 -5.44 -24.20 5.81
N PRO A 35 -6.68 -23.72 6.05
CA PRO A 35 -7.10 -22.42 5.55
C PRO A 35 -6.27 -21.33 6.22
N LEU A 36 -5.62 -20.48 5.42
CA LEU A 36 -4.90 -19.31 5.89
C LEU A 36 -5.58 -18.03 5.41
N TYR A 37 -5.47 -16.98 6.21
CA TYR A 37 -5.80 -15.62 5.79
C TYR A 37 -4.55 -14.75 5.85
N HIS A 38 -4.56 -13.68 5.09
CA HIS A 38 -3.45 -12.73 4.99
C HIS A 38 -3.95 -11.33 5.34
N ILE A 39 -3.11 -10.58 6.02
CA ILE A 39 -3.37 -9.21 6.45
C ILE A 39 -2.29 -8.29 5.90
N TYR A 40 -2.60 -7.01 5.74
CA TYR A 40 -1.67 -5.99 5.32
C TYR A 40 -1.34 -5.09 6.50
N ILE A 41 -0.05 -4.84 6.75
CA ILE A 41 0.42 -3.94 7.79
C ILE A 41 1.37 -2.94 7.12
N ASP A 42 1.05 -1.65 7.22
CA ASP A 42 1.90 -0.56 6.74
C ASP A 42 2.26 0.34 7.92
N ALA A 43 3.53 0.27 8.33
CA ALA A 43 4.05 1.02 9.48
C ALA A 43 4.31 2.51 9.18
N PHE A 44 4.24 2.90 7.90
CA PHE A 44 4.51 4.25 7.42
C PHE A 44 3.54 4.58 6.28
N ALA A 45 2.24 4.48 6.57
CA ALA A 45 1.18 4.56 5.59
C ALA A 45 1.09 5.92 4.89
N GLY A 46 1.49 7.00 5.56
CA GLY A 46 1.33 8.35 5.08
C GLY A 46 -0.13 8.71 4.80
N ALA A 47 -0.35 9.77 4.02
CA ALA A 47 -1.68 10.26 3.65
C ALA A 47 -2.37 9.42 2.55
N GLY A 48 -1.87 8.22 2.24
CA GLY A 48 -2.41 7.32 1.21
C GLY A 48 -2.17 7.74 -0.25
N MET A 49 -1.75 8.98 -0.51
CA MET A 49 -1.41 9.53 -1.82
C MET A 49 -0.12 10.34 -1.75
N HIS A 50 0.65 10.39 -2.83
CA HIS A 50 1.86 11.20 -2.96
C HIS A 50 1.84 12.06 -4.22
N ILE A 51 2.65 13.12 -4.26
CA ILE A 51 2.90 13.89 -5.48
C ILE A 51 4.22 13.44 -6.06
N SER A 52 4.22 12.98 -7.31
CA SER A 52 5.45 12.62 -8.01
C SER A 52 6.24 13.88 -8.36
N LYS A 53 7.53 13.93 -8.01
CA LYS A 53 8.43 15.03 -8.41
C LYS A 53 8.72 15.04 -9.91
N SER A 54 8.61 13.90 -10.58
CA SER A 54 8.93 13.76 -12.01
C SER A 54 7.79 14.26 -12.88
N THR A 55 6.53 14.05 -12.45
CA THR A 55 5.34 14.38 -13.24
C THR A 55 4.49 15.50 -12.66
N GLY A 56 4.66 15.84 -11.38
CA GLY A 56 3.76 16.73 -10.63
C GLY A 56 2.38 16.14 -10.36
N GLY A 57 2.13 14.90 -10.80
CA GLY A 57 0.84 14.22 -10.66
C GLY A 57 0.69 13.47 -9.34
N PHE A 58 -0.56 13.18 -8.97
CA PHE A 58 -0.85 12.31 -7.84
C PHE A 58 -0.57 10.85 -8.18
N ILE A 59 0.14 10.16 -7.28
CA ILE A 59 0.38 8.73 -7.35
C ILE A 59 -0.20 8.04 -6.11
N PRO A 60 -0.82 6.85 -6.25
CA PRO A 60 -1.35 6.10 -5.12
C PRO A 60 -0.21 5.60 -4.24
N GLY A 61 -0.31 5.86 -2.93
CA GLY A 61 0.60 5.36 -1.92
C GLY A 61 0.41 3.86 -1.63
N SER A 62 1.23 3.33 -0.73
CA SER A 62 1.20 1.90 -0.36
C SER A 62 -0.16 1.44 0.20
N PRO A 63 -0.88 2.21 1.04
CA PRO A 63 -2.20 1.81 1.52
C PRO A 63 -3.23 1.69 0.38
N MET A 64 -3.25 2.66 -0.54
CA MET A 64 -4.17 2.67 -1.67
C MET A 64 -3.89 1.50 -2.61
N ASN A 65 -2.61 1.23 -2.89
CA ASN A 65 -2.22 0.08 -3.71
C ASN A 65 -2.66 -1.24 -3.05
N ALA A 66 -2.53 -1.39 -1.74
CA ALA A 66 -2.94 -2.58 -1.01
C ALA A 66 -4.47 -2.80 -1.03
N LEU A 67 -5.27 -1.73 -0.97
CA LEU A 67 -6.74 -1.80 -1.05
C LEU A 67 -7.24 -2.31 -2.41
N LEU A 68 -6.47 -2.08 -3.48
CA LEU A 68 -6.83 -2.49 -4.84
C LEU A 68 -6.48 -3.96 -5.15
N ILE A 69 -5.79 -4.67 -4.26
CA ILE A 69 -5.36 -6.04 -4.51
C ILE A 69 -6.54 -7.02 -4.51
N LYS A 70 -6.48 -7.96 -5.45
CA LYS A 70 -7.43 -9.08 -5.59
C LYS A 70 -6.66 -10.40 -5.63
N PRO A 71 -7.00 -11.40 -4.77
CA PRO A 71 -7.98 -11.34 -3.67
C PRO A 71 -7.65 -10.28 -2.58
N PRO A 72 -8.65 -9.70 -1.89
CA PRO A 72 -8.37 -8.67 -0.89
C PRO A 72 -7.73 -9.26 0.37
N PHE A 73 -6.93 -8.44 1.06
CA PHE A 73 -6.47 -8.76 2.42
C PHE A 73 -7.66 -8.79 3.37
N LYS A 74 -7.56 -9.61 4.42
CA LYS A 74 -8.61 -9.71 5.44
C LYS A 74 -8.67 -8.47 6.32
N GLU A 75 -7.51 -7.91 6.65
CA GLU A 75 -7.37 -6.74 7.53
C GLU A 75 -6.26 -5.83 7.00
N TYR A 76 -6.40 -4.54 7.32
CA TYR A 76 -5.45 -3.49 6.97
C TYR A 76 -5.10 -2.72 8.24
N HIS A 77 -3.82 -2.76 8.63
CA HIS A 77 -3.29 -2.04 9.79
C HIS A 77 -2.39 -0.92 9.27
N LEU A 78 -2.92 0.30 9.21
CA LEU A 78 -2.22 1.47 8.70
C LEU A 78 -1.76 2.32 9.87
N ILE A 79 -0.46 2.50 9.99
CA ILE A 79 0.19 3.19 11.11
C ILE A 79 1.02 4.33 10.53
N ASP A 80 0.98 5.47 11.21
CA ASP A 80 1.88 6.59 10.96
C ASP A 80 2.18 7.28 12.30
N PHE A 81 3.36 7.88 12.41
CA PHE A 81 3.75 8.68 13.57
C PHE A 81 3.16 10.09 13.50
N ASP A 82 2.87 10.57 12.29
CA ASP A 82 2.22 11.85 12.04
C ASP A 82 0.70 11.66 12.02
N TYR A 83 0.05 12.05 13.11
CA TYR A 83 -1.40 11.90 13.28
C TYR A 83 -2.19 12.60 12.18
N GLU A 84 -1.70 13.72 11.64
CA GLU A 84 -2.41 14.43 10.56
C GLU A 84 -2.54 13.57 9.31
N LYS A 85 -1.57 12.69 9.04
CA LYS A 85 -1.58 11.81 7.86
C LYS A 85 -2.61 10.69 7.95
N LEU A 86 -3.10 10.35 9.15
CA LEU A 86 -4.07 9.26 9.36
C LEU A 86 -5.55 9.70 9.25
N ILE A 87 -5.83 10.99 9.34
CA ILE A 87 -7.20 11.55 9.35
C ILE A 87 -7.61 12.20 8.02
N CYS A 88 -6.71 12.15 7.04
CA CYS A 88 -6.83 12.77 5.72
C CYS A 88 -7.71 11.97 4.75
#